data_AF-A0A6A5W2Z6-F1
#
_entry.id   AF-A0A6A5W2Z6-F1
#
_cell.length_a   1.000
_cell.length_b   1.000
_cell.length_c   1.000
_cell.angle_alpha   90.00
_cell.angle_beta   90.00
_cell.angle_gamma   90.00
#
_symmetry.space_group_name_H-M   'P 1'
#
loop_
_entity.id
_entity.type
_entity.pdbx_description
1 polymer ?
#
loop_
_entity_poly.entity_id
_entity_poly.type
_entity_poly.pdbx_seq_one_letter_code
_entity_poly.pdbx_strand_id
1 'polypeptide(L)' 'EAAIQSAITQFENGQFRSLRAAAEAFDVPYRTTCAQFNGRPSRQQTHDLERALTPEQEQALKKHLLSIASWGFP' A
#
# COMPACT_ATOMS: atom_id res chain seq x y z
N GLU A 1 -4.06 4.81 2.23
CA GLU A 1 -3.36 4.90 0.92
C GLU A 1 -4.28 4.56 -0.25
N ALA A 2 -5.18 3.58 -0.13
CA ALA A 2 -6.16 3.23 -1.17
C ALA A 2 -6.93 4.42 -1.78
N ALA A 3 -7.30 5.42 -0.97
CA ALA A 3 -7.96 6.64 -1.43
C ALA A 3 -7.09 7.54 -2.34
N ILE A 4 -5.76 7.51 -2.14
CA ILE A 4 -4.81 8.24 -2.99
C ILE A 4 -4.64 7.52 -4.32
N GLN A 5 -4.48 6.20 -4.30
CA GLN A 5 -4.48 5.40 -5.54
C GLN A 5 -5.79 5.55 -6.31
N SER A 6 -6.95 5.56 -5.63
CA SER A 6 -8.23 5.76 -6.32
C SER A 6 -8.33 7.15 -6.95
N ALA A 7 -7.85 8.20 -6.27
CA ALA A 7 -7.79 9.54 -6.84
C ALA A 7 -6.88 9.60 -8.08
N ILE A 8 -5.71 8.97 -8.04
CA ILE A 8 -4.76 8.90 -9.17
C ILE A 8 -5.37 8.14 -10.35
N THR A 9 -5.90 6.94 -10.10
CA THR A 9 -6.52 6.11 -11.16
C THR A 9 -7.72 6.79 -11.80
N GLN A 10 -8.57 7.49 -11.03
CA GLN A 10 -9.69 8.23 -11.61
C GLN A 10 -9.25 9.47 -12.40
N PHE A 11 -8.15 10.12 -12.01
CA PHE A 11 -7.53 11.17 -12.82
C PHE A 11 -6.97 10.61 -14.14
N GLU A 12 -6.26 9.48 -14.11
CA GLU A 12 -5.74 8.81 -15.32
C GLU A 12 -6.88 8.33 -16.23
N ASN A 13 -7.99 7.87 -15.67
CA ASN A 13 -9.21 7.52 -16.40
C ASN A 13 -9.96 8.74 -16.98
N GLY A 14 -9.47 9.96 -16.77
CA GLY A 14 -10.06 11.19 -17.30
C GLY A 14 -11.33 11.65 -16.60
N GLN A 15 -11.68 11.08 -15.44
CA GLN A 15 -12.87 11.46 -14.66
C GLN A 15 -12.73 12.85 -14.03
N PHE A 16 -11.50 13.32 -13.84
CA PHE A 16 -11.22 14.65 -13.30
C PHE A 16 -10.31 15.45 -14.22
N ARG A 17 -10.61 16.75 -14.37
CA ARG A 17 -9.79 17.70 -15.14
C ARG A 17 -8.41 17.95 -14.55
N SER A 18 -8.23 17.72 -13.26
CA SER A 18 -6.95 17.93 -12.59
C SER A 18 -6.78 16.97 -11.43
N LEU A 19 -5.51 16.67 -11.11
CA LEU A 19 -5.14 15.83 -9.98
C LEU A 19 -5.52 16.47 -8.63
N ARG A 20 -5.68 17.81 -8.60
CA ARG A 20 -6.19 18.55 -7.45
C ARG A 20 -7.69 18.33 -7.23
N ALA A 21 -8.48 18.36 -8.30
CA ALA A 21 -9.90 18.06 -8.22
C ALA A 21 -10.17 16.61 -7.79
N ALA A 22 -9.35 15.66 -8.29
CA ALA A 22 -9.40 14.29 -7.79
C ALA A 22 -9.03 14.22 -6.30
N ALA A 23 -7.96 14.91 -5.88
CA ALA A 23 -7.55 14.90 -4.49
C ALA A 23 -8.62 15.47 -3.54
N GLU A 24 -9.29 16.56 -3.93
CA GLU A 24 -10.41 17.14 -3.19
C GLU A 24 -11.63 16.21 -3.16
N ALA A 25 -11.96 15.55 -4.27
CA ALA A 25 -13.08 14.61 -4.33
C ALA A 25 -12.91 13.40 -3.41
N PHE A 26 -11.65 13.00 -3.16
CA PHE A 26 -11.29 11.88 -2.30
C PHE A 26 -10.81 12.31 -0.89
N ASP A 27 -10.93 13.60 -0.55
CA ASP A 27 -10.49 14.19 0.72
C ASP A 27 -9.04 13.81 1.11
N VAL A 28 -8.14 13.80 0.11
CA VAL A 28 -6.72 13.45 0.29
C VAL A 28 -5.81 14.64 -0.03
N PRO A 29 -4.66 14.78 0.67
CA PRO A 29 -3.77 15.90 0.43
C PRO A 29 -3.18 15.88 -0.97
N TYR A 30 -3.37 16.97 -1.73
CA TYR A 30 -2.85 17.13 -3.09
C TYR A 30 -1.34 16.92 -3.19
N ARG A 31 -0.56 17.39 -2.21
CA ARG A 31 0.91 17.20 -2.21
C ARG A 31 1.29 15.72 -2.19
N THR A 32 0.55 14.91 -1.44
CA THR A 32 0.81 13.47 -1.31
C THR A 32 0.40 12.73 -2.57
N THR A 33 -0.76 13.08 -3.15
CA THR A 33 -1.24 12.48 -4.41
C THR A 33 -0.33 12.83 -5.58
N CYS A 34 0.13 14.09 -5.68
CA CYS A 34 1.06 14.54 -6.71
C CYS A 34 2.45 13.88 -6.58
N ALA A 35 2.97 13.73 -5.36
CA ALA A 35 4.23 13.01 -5.14
C ALA A 35 4.13 11.55 -5.59
N GLN A 36 3.02 10.87 -5.27
CA GLN A 36 2.79 9.48 -5.71
C GLN A 36 2.60 9.37 -7.22
N PHE A 37 1.88 10.30 -7.84
CA PHE A 37 1.73 10.36 -9.29
C PHE A 37 3.07 10.54 -10.01
N ASN A 38 3.99 11.32 -9.45
CA ASN A 38 5.34 11.50 -9.96
C ASN A 38 6.28 10.31 -9.67
N GLY A 39 5.75 9.17 -9.21
CA GLY A 39 6.50 7.93 -9.02
C GLY A 39 7.09 7.73 -7.62
N ARG A 40 6.74 8.56 -6.62
CA ARG A 40 7.12 8.28 -5.24
C ARG A 40 6.26 7.12 -4.70
N PRO A 41 6.83 5.96 -4.34
CA PRO A 41 6.04 4.87 -3.78
C PRO A 41 5.39 5.28 -2.45
N SER A 42 4.21 4.71 -2.18
CA SER A 42 3.56 4.86 -0.88
C SER A 42 4.36 4.17 0.22
N ARG A 43 4.11 4.50 1.49
CA ARG A 43 4.87 3.87 2.58
C ARG A 43 4.61 2.37 2.63
N GLN A 44 3.37 1.93 2.34
CA GLN A 44 3.07 0.49 2.27
C GLN A 44 3.76 -0.16 1.07
N GLN A 45 3.75 0.48 -0.10
CA GLN A 45 4.45 -0.05 -1.28
C GLN A 45 5.96 -0.14 -1.05
N THR A 46 6.58 0.87 -0.45
CA THR A 46 8.00 0.82 -0.07
C THR A 46 8.26 -0.32 0.90
N HIS A 47 7.42 -0.47 1.93
CA HIS A 47 7.54 -1.56 2.88
C HIS A 47 7.35 -2.94 2.24
N ASP A 48 6.47 -3.06 1.25
CA ASP A 48 6.27 -4.31 0.51
C ASP A 48 7.44 -4.62 -0.43
N LEU A 49 8.06 -3.61 -1.05
CA LEU A 49 9.27 -3.75 -1.86
C LEU A 49 10.52 -4.07 -1.03
N GLU A 50 10.61 -3.52 0.19
CA GLU A 50 11.72 -3.75 1.13
C GLU A 50 11.56 -5.07 1.91
N ARG A 51 10.42 -5.77 1.76
CA ARG A 51 10.17 -7.01 2.49
C ARG A 51 11.05 -8.13 1.94
N ALA A 52 11.85 -8.73 2.82
CA ALA A 52 12.71 -9.86 2.45
C ALA A 52 11.93 -11.17 2.21
N LEU A 53 10.73 -11.30 2.80
CA LEU A 53 9.88 -12.48 2.74
C LEU A 53 8.56 -12.13 2.05
N THR A 54 8.05 -13.02 1.21
CA THR A 54 6.70 -12.86 0.66
C THR A 54 5.64 -13.05 1.76
N PRO A 55 4.43 -12.48 1.62
CA PRO A 55 3.35 -12.67 2.61
C PRO A 55 3.03 -14.16 2.86
N GLU A 56 3.17 -14.98 1.83
CA GLU A 56 2.99 -16.44 1.91
C GLU A 56 4.08 -17.10 2.76
N GLN A 57 5.33 -16.69 2.59
CA GLN A 57 6.45 -17.17 3.40
C GLN A 57 6.32 -16.75 4.86
N GLU A 58 5.89 -15.51 5.13
CA GLU A 58 5.61 -15.04 6.50
C GLU A 58 4.48 -15.86 7.14
N GLN A 59 3.42 -16.19 6.40
CA GLN A 59 2.35 -17.06 6.90
C GLN A 59 2.83 -18.48 7.17
N ALA A 60 3.67 -19.04 6.30
CA ALA A 60 4.26 -20.36 6.51
C ALA A 60 5.12 -20.38 7.78
N LEU A 61 5.98 -19.37 7.97
CA LEU A 61 6.78 -19.19 9.18
C LEU A 61 5.91 -19.03 10.42
N LYS A 62 4.85 -18.22 10.34
CA LYS A 62 3.93 -18.02 11.46
C LYS A 62 3.24 -19.33 11.87
N LYS A 63 2.74 -20.10 10.90
CA LYS A 63 2.14 -21.42 11.17
C LYS A 63 3.15 -22.38 11.78
N HIS A 64 4.38 -22.38 11.27
CA HIS A 64 5.46 -23.21 11.78
C HIS A 64 5.82 -22.86 13.23
N LEU A 65 6.00 -21.56 13.54
CA LEU A 65 6.26 -21.07 14.89
C LEU A 65 5.12 -21.40 15.87
N LEU A 66 3.86 -21.23 15.46
CA LEU A 66 2.71 -21.59 16.27
C LEU A 66 2.65 -23.11 16.53
N SER A 67 2.99 -23.92 15.53
CA SER A 67 3.10 -25.38 15.69
C SER A 67 4.20 -25.74 16.68
N ILE A 68 5.38 -25.13 16.58
CA ILE A 68 6.50 -25.34 17.51
C ILE A 68 6.13 -24.90 18.93
N ALA A 69 5.50 -23.74 19.09
CA ALA A 69 5.05 -23.23 20.37
C ALA A 69 3.98 -24.15 21.01
N SER A 70 3.10 -24.75 20.20
CA SER A 70 2.09 -25.69 20.69
C SER A 70 2.67 -27.02 21.18
N TRP A 71 3.83 -27.42 20.65
CA TRP A 71 4.51 -28.65 21.03
C TRP A 71 5.33 -28.50 22.32
N GLY A 72 5.33 -27.32 22.94
CA GLY A 72 6.03 -27.08 24.20
C GLY A 72 7.53 -27.29 24.06
N PHE A 73 8.14 -26.76 23.00
CA PHE A 73 9.59 -26.59 22.99
C PHE A 73 10.00 -25.76 24.23
N PRO A 74 11.01 -26.19 25.03
CA PRO A 74 11.31 -25.63 26.35
C PRO A 74 11.70 -24.16 26.33
#